data_AF-A0A1W6LCU9-F1
#
_entry.id   AF-A0A1W6LCU9-F1
#
_cell.length_a   1.000
_cell.length_b   1.000
_cell.length_c   1.000
_cell.angle_alpha   90.00
_cell.angle_beta   90.00
_cell.angle_gamma   90.00
#
_symmetry.space_group_name_H-M   'P 1'
#
loop_
_entity.id
_entity.type
_entity.pdbx_description
1 polymer ?
#
loop_
_entity_poly.entity_id
_entity_poly.type
_entity_poly.pdbx_seq_one_letter_code
_entity_poly.pdbx_strand_id
1 'polypeptide(L)'
;MRPGPPIEPRRVTLDELRLWVAGRGKHVLTFLGYSGAGYETPDGMLADAEAVLASHDPDRVIVNVGATAIGIGAVYVPARQRGFETLGIVSSRALKGNARWSPAVDHVFVIEDDTWGGTDADGHLHPTSAAIVAVSDELVAIGGGDISRAELWAGRGAGKPCRFIPAEFEHELALRWAREAGRSAPSHFASVIGEAAWRFP
;
A
#
# COMPACT_ATOMS: atom_id res chain seq x y z
N MET A 1 -0.90 -15.75 18.66
CA MET A 1 -0.07 -14.56 18.93
C MET A 1 -0.77 -13.73 20.00
N ARG A 2 -0.13 -13.33 21.10
CA ARG A 2 -0.76 -12.40 22.07
C ARG A 2 -0.84 -11.02 21.42
N PRO A 3 -1.95 -10.26 21.57
CA PRO A 3 -1.99 -8.90 21.07
C PRO A 3 -0.91 -8.08 21.78
N GLY A 4 -0.08 -7.38 20.99
CA GLY A 4 0.87 -6.42 21.51
C GLY A 4 0.16 -5.21 22.13
N PRO A 5 0.91 -4.26 22.73
CA PRO A 5 0.35 -3.00 23.17
C PRO A 5 -0.35 -2.26 22.01
N PRO A 6 -1.31 -1.36 22.30
CA PRO A 6 -1.96 -0.57 21.28
C PRO A 6 -0.92 0.19 20.45
N ILE A 7 -1.05 0.14 19.13
CA ILE A 7 -0.19 0.90 18.23
C ILE A 7 -0.63 2.36 18.29
N GLU A 8 0.24 3.23 18.80
CA GLU A 8 0.02 4.67 18.79
C GLU A 8 0.52 5.27 17.46
N PRO A 9 -0.38 5.80 16.61
CA PRO A 9 0.04 6.41 15.35
C PRO A 9 0.77 7.73 15.59
N ARG A 10 1.89 7.93 14.89
CA ARG A 10 2.71 9.14 14.99
C ARG A 10 2.43 10.08 13.83
N ARG A 11 1.94 11.28 14.12
CA ARG A 11 1.88 12.36 13.12
C ARG A 11 3.28 12.86 12.82
N VAL A 12 3.66 12.92 11.55
CA VAL A 12 4.98 13.35 11.12
C VAL A 12 4.90 14.14 9.81
N THR A 13 5.90 14.98 9.59
CA THR A 13 6.22 15.57 8.30
C THR A 13 6.99 14.58 7.41
N LEU A 14 7.13 14.89 6.13
CA LEU A 14 7.95 14.09 5.21
C LEU A 14 9.42 14.01 5.67
N ASP A 15 9.99 15.12 6.13
CA ASP A 15 11.40 15.15 6.52
C ASP A 15 11.67 14.32 7.79
N GLU A 16 10.75 14.36 8.76
CA GLU A 16 10.82 13.50 9.95
C GLU A 16 10.71 12.01 9.58
N LEU A 17 9.82 11.67 8.64
CA LEU A 17 9.68 10.30 8.15
C LEU A 17 10.95 9.85 7.42
N ARG A 18 11.53 10.69 6.56
CA ARG A 18 12.80 10.42 5.87
C ARG A 18 13.94 10.19 6.85
N LEU A 19 14.08 11.06 7.85
CA LEU A 19 15.10 10.92 8.90
C LEU A 19 14.92 9.62 9.67
N TRP A 20 13.67 9.24 9.99
CA TRP A 20 13.38 7.99 10.67
C TRP A 20 13.75 6.77 9.82
N VAL A 21 13.36 6.75 8.54
CA VAL A 21 13.68 5.66 7.61
C VAL A 21 15.19 5.55 7.40
N ALA A 22 15.88 6.67 7.14
CA ALA A 22 17.32 6.71 6.97
C ALA A 22 18.05 6.20 8.23
N GLY A 23 17.54 6.54 9.42
CA GLY A 23 18.07 6.06 10.70
C GLY A 23 17.95 4.55 10.91
N ARG A 24 17.09 3.85 10.15
CA ARG A 24 17.02 2.38 10.17
C ARG A 24 18.14 1.72 9.40
N GLY A 25 18.69 2.39 8.38
CA GLY A 25 19.69 1.81 7.47
C GLY A 25 19.17 0.59 6.72
N LYS A 26 17.85 0.44 6.58
CA LYS A 26 17.18 -0.67 5.88
C LYS A 26 16.58 -0.20 4.56
N HIS A 27 16.47 -1.13 3.63
CA HIS A 27 15.78 -0.94 2.35
C HIS A 27 14.26 -0.98 2.56
N VAL A 28 13.52 -0.01 2.03
CA VAL A 28 12.06 0.07 2.17
C VAL A 28 11.36 -0.59 0.98
N LEU A 29 10.85 -1.80 1.19
CA LEU A 29 9.99 -2.51 0.25
C LEU A 29 8.53 -2.10 0.49
N THR A 30 7.90 -1.45 -0.49
CA THR A 30 6.52 -0.96 -0.36
C THR A 30 5.54 -1.79 -1.17
N PHE A 31 4.50 -2.32 -0.52
CA PHE A 31 3.38 -2.96 -1.20
C PHE A 31 2.23 -1.97 -1.42
N LEU A 32 1.80 -1.88 -2.68
CA LEU A 32 0.66 -1.10 -3.14
C LEU A 32 -0.44 -2.05 -3.63
N GLY A 33 -1.70 -1.62 -3.53
CA GLY A 33 -2.81 -2.42 -4.04
C GLY A 33 -4.16 -1.97 -3.54
N TYR A 34 -5.18 -2.79 -3.76
CA TYR A 34 -6.53 -2.53 -3.25
C TYR A 34 -6.55 -2.59 -1.73
N SER A 35 -7.21 -1.62 -1.09
CA SER A 35 -7.50 -1.65 0.35
C SER A 35 -8.96 -2.11 0.54
N GLY A 36 -9.88 -1.18 0.82
CA GLY A 36 -11.29 -1.52 1.07
C GLY A 36 -12.03 -2.17 -0.10
N ALA A 37 -11.50 -2.10 -1.34
CA ALA A 37 -12.08 -2.76 -2.51
C ALA A 37 -11.87 -4.28 -2.54
N GLY A 38 -11.03 -4.80 -1.64
CA GLY A 38 -10.75 -6.23 -1.55
C GLY A 38 -10.06 -6.78 -2.79
N TYR A 39 -9.95 -8.10 -2.81
CA TYR A 39 -9.43 -8.87 -3.94
C TYR A 39 -10.40 -9.99 -4.24
N GLU A 40 -10.59 -10.31 -5.52
CA GLU A 40 -11.39 -11.46 -5.92
C GLU A 40 -10.78 -12.78 -5.41
N THR A 41 -9.45 -12.87 -5.45
CA THR A 41 -8.69 -14.01 -4.92
C THR A 41 -7.72 -13.55 -3.83
N PRO A 42 -8.18 -13.36 -2.58
CA PRO A 42 -7.33 -12.90 -1.48
C PRO A 42 -6.11 -13.81 -1.24
N ASP A 43 -6.30 -15.13 -1.31
CA ASP A 43 -5.22 -16.09 -1.14
C ASP A 43 -4.19 -16.01 -2.28
N GLY A 44 -4.63 -15.71 -3.50
CA GLY A 44 -3.74 -15.47 -4.65
C GLY A 44 -2.88 -14.22 -4.45
N MET A 45 -3.49 -13.11 -4.02
CA MET A 45 -2.75 -11.89 -3.68
C MET A 45 -1.72 -12.13 -2.58
N LEU A 46 -2.09 -12.89 -1.53
CA LEU A 46 -1.16 -13.23 -0.46
C LEU A 46 -0.01 -14.13 -0.94
N ALA A 47 -0.28 -15.12 -1.79
CA ALA A 47 0.75 -15.98 -2.37
C ALA A 47 1.76 -15.15 -3.20
N ASP A 48 1.28 -14.19 -3.99
CA ASP A 48 2.13 -13.28 -4.75
C ASP A 48 2.98 -12.38 -3.84
N ALA A 49 2.38 -11.83 -2.78
CA ALA A 49 3.11 -11.03 -1.80
C ALA A 49 4.16 -11.86 -1.06
N GLU A 50 3.85 -13.10 -0.69
CA GLU A 50 4.80 -14.02 -0.07
C GLU A 50 5.97 -14.39 -0.98
N ALA A 51 5.73 -14.56 -2.28
CA ALA A 51 6.80 -14.80 -3.25
C ALA A 51 7.77 -13.61 -3.32
N VAL A 52 7.25 -12.38 -3.25
CA VAL A 52 8.08 -11.17 -3.18
C VAL A 52 8.83 -11.10 -1.85
N LEU A 53 8.17 -11.35 -0.72
CA LEU A 53 8.84 -11.37 0.59
C LEU A 53 9.95 -12.43 0.65
N ALA A 54 9.76 -13.59 0.01
CA ALA A 54 10.73 -14.68 -0.01
C ALA A 54 12.03 -14.34 -0.76
N SER A 55 12.03 -13.32 -1.63
CA SER A 55 13.23 -12.86 -2.33
C SER A 55 14.03 -11.81 -1.55
N HIS A 56 13.63 -11.48 -0.33
CA HIS A 56 14.20 -10.42 0.48
C HIS A 56 14.74 -10.92 1.83
N ASP A 57 15.77 -10.24 2.34
CA ASP A 57 16.36 -10.50 3.64
C ASP A 57 15.64 -9.65 4.73
N PRO A 58 14.96 -10.26 5.71
CA PRO A 58 14.21 -9.54 6.73
C PRO A 58 15.07 -8.65 7.65
N ASP A 59 16.37 -8.92 7.77
CA ASP A 59 17.28 -8.09 8.57
C ASP A 59 17.67 -6.79 7.86
N ARG A 60 17.53 -6.77 6.52
CA ARG A 60 17.95 -5.65 5.66
C ARG A 60 16.80 -4.84 5.10
N VAL A 61 15.58 -5.33 5.25
CA VAL A 61 14.38 -4.75 4.64
C VAL A 61 13.34 -4.39 5.70
N ILE A 62 12.66 -3.27 5.50
CA ILE A 62 11.42 -2.90 6.19
C ILE A 62 10.27 -2.92 5.19
N VAL A 63 9.15 -3.54 5.57
CA VAL A 63 7.97 -3.68 4.70
C VAL A 63 7.00 -2.56 4.98
N ASN A 64 6.72 -1.73 3.98
CA ASN A 64 5.77 -0.63 4.06
C ASN A 64 4.45 -0.96 3.34
N VAL A 65 3.32 -0.62 3.98
CA VAL A 65 1.95 -0.71 3.42
C VAL A 65 1.12 0.47 3.97
N GLY A 66 -0.19 0.51 3.72
CA GLY A 66 -1.12 1.56 4.20
C GLY A 66 -1.68 1.37 5.63
N ALA A 67 -0.92 0.79 6.56
CA ALA A 67 -1.20 0.56 8.00
C ALA A 67 -2.43 -0.28 8.40
N THR A 68 -3.49 -0.32 7.60
CA THR A 68 -4.70 -1.11 7.87
C THR A 68 -4.48 -2.60 7.55
N ALA A 69 -5.30 -3.49 8.08
CA ALA A 69 -5.23 -4.93 7.79
C ALA A 69 -6.02 -5.36 6.54
N ILE A 70 -6.74 -4.44 5.89
CA ILE A 70 -7.72 -4.78 4.85
C ILE A 70 -7.05 -4.73 3.46
N GLY A 71 -7.43 -5.67 2.60
CA GLY A 71 -6.91 -5.77 1.23
C GLY A 71 -5.41 -6.05 1.26
N ILE A 72 -4.63 -5.17 0.61
CA ILE A 72 -3.16 -5.26 0.55
C ILE A 72 -2.53 -5.20 1.96
N GLY A 73 -3.24 -4.64 2.93
CA GLY A 73 -2.85 -4.66 4.34
C GLY A 73 -2.68 -6.06 4.94
N ALA A 74 -3.26 -7.09 4.33
CA ALA A 74 -3.07 -8.47 4.78
C ALA A 74 -1.62 -8.94 4.69
N VAL A 75 -0.78 -8.30 3.86
CA VAL A 75 0.66 -8.58 3.71
C VAL A 75 1.45 -8.41 5.01
N TYR A 76 0.97 -7.61 5.96
CA TYR A 76 1.64 -7.43 7.25
C TYR A 76 1.84 -8.75 8.01
N VAL A 77 0.87 -9.66 7.95
CA VAL A 77 0.93 -10.92 8.70
C VAL A 77 2.08 -11.81 8.21
N PRO A 78 2.18 -12.20 6.91
CA PRO A 78 3.29 -12.99 6.44
C PRO A 78 4.63 -12.26 6.54
N ALA A 79 4.67 -10.93 6.38
CA ALA A 79 5.89 -10.14 6.59
C ALA A 79 6.41 -10.30 8.03
N ARG A 80 5.55 -10.10 9.03
CA ARG A 80 5.91 -10.30 10.45
C ARG A 80 6.32 -11.72 10.77
N GLN A 81 5.60 -12.71 10.25
CA GLN A 81 5.93 -14.13 10.47
C GLN A 81 7.32 -14.50 9.94
N ARG A 82 7.79 -13.81 8.90
CA ARG A 82 9.12 -13.97 8.31
C ARG A 82 10.19 -13.10 8.99
N GLY A 83 9.83 -12.30 9.99
CA GLY A 83 10.77 -11.48 10.76
C GLY A 83 11.00 -10.07 10.21
N PHE A 84 10.27 -9.64 9.17
CA PHE A 84 10.38 -8.26 8.69
C PHE A 84 9.86 -7.28 9.75
N GLU A 85 10.59 -6.17 9.90
CA GLU A 85 10.04 -4.97 10.51
C GLU A 85 8.99 -4.37 9.57
N THR A 86 7.90 -3.85 10.13
CA THR A 86 6.75 -3.38 9.33
C THR A 86 6.38 -1.92 9.61
N LEU A 87 6.12 -1.21 8.53
CA LEU A 87 5.83 0.22 8.48
C LEU A 87 4.46 0.44 7.83
N GLY A 88 3.70 1.37 8.38
CA GLY A 88 2.43 1.83 7.83
C GLY A 88 2.46 3.33 7.67
N ILE A 89 2.23 3.83 6.45
CA ILE A 89 2.09 5.26 6.17
C ILE A 89 0.67 5.52 5.68
N VAL A 90 -0.04 6.43 6.33
CA VAL A 90 -1.44 6.76 6.02
C VAL A 90 -1.71 8.26 6.10
N SER A 91 -2.78 8.70 5.46
CA SER A 91 -3.26 10.08 5.57
C SER A 91 -3.97 10.34 6.90
N SER A 92 -4.02 11.62 7.33
CA SER A 92 -4.79 12.05 8.50
C SER A 92 -6.30 11.77 8.35
N ARG A 93 -6.78 11.56 7.12
CA ARG A 93 -8.14 11.07 6.83
C ARG A 93 -8.43 9.69 7.41
N ALA A 94 -7.45 8.80 7.51
CA ALA A 94 -7.62 7.49 8.14
C ALA A 94 -8.03 7.60 9.62
N LEU A 95 -7.52 8.62 10.32
CA LEU A 95 -7.92 8.92 11.70
C LEU A 95 -9.38 9.37 11.79
N LYS A 96 -9.80 10.27 10.88
CA LYS A 96 -11.20 10.75 10.81
C LYS A 96 -12.18 9.62 10.49
N GLY A 97 -11.72 8.61 9.74
CA GLY A 97 -12.51 7.43 9.39
C GLY A 97 -12.54 6.33 10.46
N ASN A 98 -11.96 6.54 11.65
CA ASN A 98 -11.81 5.51 12.69
C ASN A 98 -11.17 4.20 12.16
N ALA A 99 -10.17 4.34 11.28
CA ALA A 99 -9.47 3.19 10.73
C ALA A 99 -8.82 2.35 11.86
N ARG A 100 -8.85 1.03 11.68
CA ARG A 100 -8.18 0.10 12.59
C ARG A 100 -6.83 -0.29 11.99
N TRP A 101 -5.77 -0.10 12.76
CA TRP A 101 -4.43 -0.52 12.39
C TRP A 101 -4.32 -2.04 12.42
N SER A 102 -3.51 -2.58 11.52
CA SER A 102 -3.16 -3.99 11.56
C SER A 102 -2.47 -4.32 12.89
N PRO A 103 -2.83 -5.40 13.59
CA PRO A 103 -2.06 -5.84 14.76
C PRO A 103 -0.65 -6.33 14.39
N ALA A 104 -0.39 -6.49 13.09
CA ALA A 104 0.87 -6.92 12.52
C ALA A 104 1.70 -5.76 11.93
N VAL A 105 1.34 -4.50 12.15
CA VAL A 105 2.22 -3.36 11.82
C VAL A 105 2.99 -2.91 13.06
N ASP A 106 4.31 -2.69 12.96
CA ASP A 106 5.14 -2.25 14.09
C ASP A 106 5.09 -0.74 14.28
N HIS A 107 5.03 0.01 13.17
CA HIS A 107 5.11 1.47 13.16
C HIS A 107 4.05 2.08 12.26
N VAL A 108 3.25 3.02 12.79
CA VAL A 108 2.26 3.75 12.00
C VAL A 108 2.59 5.23 12.02
N PHE A 109 2.77 5.79 10.83
CA PHE A 109 2.97 7.21 10.59
C PHE A 109 1.78 7.81 9.85
N VAL A 110 1.38 8.99 10.32
CA VAL A 110 0.26 9.74 9.76
C VAL A 110 0.81 11.01 9.13
N ILE A 111 0.55 11.17 7.84
CA ILE A 111 0.84 12.38 7.08
C ILE A 111 -0.40 13.26 7.08
N GLU A 112 -0.24 14.57 7.32
CA GLU A 112 -1.36 15.49 7.19
C GLU A 112 -1.77 15.62 5.72
N ASP A 113 -2.98 15.14 5.42
CA ASP A 113 -3.51 15.02 4.06
C ASP A 113 -5.03 14.80 4.17
N ASP A 114 -5.81 15.69 3.56
CA ASP A 114 -7.27 15.63 3.56
C ASP A 114 -7.84 14.68 2.51
N THR A 115 -6.98 14.09 1.69
CA THR A 115 -7.29 13.05 0.72
C THR A 115 -6.93 11.65 1.27
N TRP A 116 -7.07 10.63 0.42
CA TRP A 116 -6.55 9.29 0.70
C TRP A 116 -5.15 9.05 0.10
N GLY A 117 -4.57 10.05 -0.56
CA GLY A 117 -3.45 9.91 -1.48
C GLY A 117 -3.88 10.05 -2.94
N GLY A 118 -3.01 9.68 -3.87
CA GLY A 118 -3.19 9.82 -5.32
C GLY A 118 -2.57 11.10 -5.86
N THR A 119 -3.16 11.65 -6.92
CA THR A 119 -2.73 12.92 -7.54
C THR A 119 -3.85 13.95 -7.55
N ASP A 120 -3.46 15.23 -7.56
CA ASP A 120 -4.35 16.33 -7.92
C ASP A 120 -4.66 16.36 -9.43
N ALA A 121 -5.40 17.38 -9.86
CA ALA A 121 -5.81 17.57 -11.25
C ALA A 121 -4.64 17.86 -12.20
N ASP A 122 -3.52 18.38 -11.68
CA ASP A 122 -2.31 18.71 -12.44
C ASP A 122 -1.32 17.52 -12.47
N GLY A 123 -1.64 16.43 -11.78
CA GLY A 123 -0.83 15.22 -11.71
C GLY A 123 0.22 15.22 -10.60
N HIS A 124 0.19 16.18 -9.68
CA HIS A 124 1.08 16.18 -8.52
C HIS A 124 0.55 15.22 -7.45
N LEU A 125 1.46 14.44 -6.84
CA LEU A 125 1.07 13.55 -5.75
C LEU A 125 0.57 14.34 -4.55
N HIS A 126 -0.53 13.86 -3.96
CA HIS A 126 -0.97 14.30 -2.65
C HIS A 126 0.05 13.93 -1.56
N PRO A 127 0.08 14.64 -0.41
CA PRO A 127 1.15 14.51 0.58
C PRO A 127 1.43 13.08 1.04
N THR A 128 0.40 12.26 1.25
CA THR A 128 0.57 10.86 1.71
C THR A 128 1.27 10.01 0.64
N SER A 129 0.81 10.06 -0.60
CA SER A 129 1.42 9.33 -1.71
C SER A 129 2.83 9.83 -2.03
N ALA A 130 3.04 11.15 -1.95
CA ALA A 130 4.37 11.74 -2.06
C ALA A 130 5.32 11.21 -0.98
N ALA A 131 4.83 11.07 0.26
CA ALA A 131 5.61 10.53 1.36
C ALA A 131 5.93 9.05 1.21
N ILE A 132 4.93 8.23 0.86
CA ILE A 132 5.11 6.81 0.55
C ILE A 132 6.19 6.66 -0.52
N VAL A 133 5.99 7.28 -1.69
CA VAL A 133 6.94 7.19 -2.81
C VAL A 133 8.30 7.71 -2.41
N ALA A 134 8.40 8.82 -1.68
CA ALA A 134 9.69 9.41 -1.33
C ALA A 134 10.57 8.51 -0.46
N VAL A 135 9.98 7.72 0.44
CA VAL A 135 10.73 6.85 1.37
C VAL A 135 10.85 5.41 0.91
N SER A 136 10.08 4.98 -0.10
CA SER A 136 10.26 3.66 -0.71
C SER A 136 11.59 3.57 -1.45
N ASP A 137 12.26 2.43 -1.35
CA ASP A 137 13.38 2.10 -2.24
C ASP A 137 12.91 1.20 -3.39
N GLU A 138 11.94 0.31 -3.12
CA GLU A 138 11.27 -0.55 -4.10
C GLU A 138 9.74 -0.48 -3.91
N LEU A 139 8.99 -0.54 -5.02
CA LEU A 139 7.53 -0.58 -5.02
C LEU A 139 6.99 -1.79 -5.77
N VAL A 140 6.10 -2.53 -5.13
CA VAL A 140 5.38 -3.66 -5.73
C VAL A 140 3.89 -3.41 -5.62
N ALA A 141 3.23 -3.25 -6.76
CA ALA A 141 1.78 -3.18 -6.81
C ALA A 141 1.17 -4.55 -7.15
N ILE A 142 0.24 -5.03 -6.32
CA ILE A 142 -0.59 -6.20 -6.61
C ILE A 142 -2.00 -5.71 -6.86
N GLY A 143 -2.45 -5.75 -8.11
CA GLY A 143 -3.66 -5.03 -8.52
C GLY A 143 -3.55 -3.53 -8.21
N GLY A 144 -4.60 -2.95 -7.63
CA GLY A 144 -4.61 -1.56 -7.18
C GLY A 144 -5.44 -0.60 -8.02
N GLY A 145 -5.90 0.47 -7.37
CA GLY A 145 -6.71 1.53 -7.96
C GLY A 145 -5.87 2.74 -8.40
N ASP A 146 -6.54 3.88 -8.56
CA ASP A 146 -5.90 5.13 -9.04
C ASP A 146 -4.75 5.61 -8.15
N ILE A 147 -4.87 5.45 -6.83
CA ILE A 147 -3.83 5.84 -5.87
C ILE A 147 -2.58 4.98 -6.07
N SER A 148 -2.74 3.66 -6.09
CA SER A 148 -1.62 2.73 -6.32
C SER A 148 -0.97 2.96 -7.69
N ARG A 149 -1.78 3.30 -8.70
CA ARG A 149 -1.26 3.71 -10.02
C ARG A 149 -0.40 4.95 -9.91
N ALA A 150 -0.91 6.03 -9.32
CA ALA A 150 -0.17 7.27 -9.15
C ALA A 150 1.19 7.05 -8.44
N GLU A 151 1.18 6.30 -7.34
CA GLU A 151 2.37 6.00 -6.56
C GLU A 151 3.39 5.17 -7.34
N LEU A 152 2.94 4.11 -8.01
CA LEU A 152 3.82 3.24 -8.79
C LEU A 152 4.44 3.98 -9.99
N TRP A 153 3.65 4.81 -10.68
CA TRP A 153 4.14 5.64 -11.79
C TRP A 153 5.14 6.69 -11.31
N ALA A 154 4.89 7.34 -10.18
CA ALA A 154 5.82 8.30 -9.61
C ALA A 154 7.12 7.64 -9.12
N GLY A 155 7.03 6.46 -8.51
CA GLY A 155 8.20 5.64 -8.14
C GLY A 155 9.06 5.30 -9.35
N ARG A 156 8.43 4.86 -10.45
CA ARG A 156 9.10 4.60 -11.73
C ARG A 156 9.73 5.88 -12.30
N GLY A 157 9.01 7.00 -12.28
CA GLY A 157 9.52 8.30 -12.72
C GLY A 157 10.74 8.77 -11.90
N ALA A 158 10.81 8.38 -10.64
CA ALA A 158 11.96 8.61 -9.76
C ALA A 158 13.10 7.57 -9.92
N GLY A 159 13.01 6.65 -10.89
CA GLY A 159 14.04 5.64 -11.18
C GLY A 159 14.08 4.47 -10.19
N LYS A 160 13.02 4.25 -9.41
CA LYS A 160 12.95 3.18 -8.41
C LYS A 160 12.56 1.85 -9.04
N PRO A 161 13.11 0.71 -8.58
CA PRO A 161 12.57 -0.61 -8.90
C PRO A 161 11.07 -0.66 -8.63
N CYS A 162 10.30 -0.99 -9.68
CA CYS A 162 8.86 -1.06 -9.63
C CYS A 162 8.37 -2.34 -10.31
N ARG A 163 7.49 -3.08 -9.65
CA ARG A 163 6.85 -4.29 -10.18
C ARG A 163 5.34 -4.17 -10.09
N PHE A 164 4.66 -4.67 -11.12
CA PHE A 164 3.21 -4.82 -11.11
C PHE A 164 2.85 -6.30 -11.26
N ILE A 165 1.95 -6.78 -10.41
CA ILE A 165 1.37 -8.12 -10.44
C ILE A 165 -0.14 -7.94 -10.66
N PRO A 166 -0.72 -8.42 -11.77
CA PRO A 166 -2.14 -8.26 -12.04
C PRO A 166 -2.99 -8.98 -11.00
N ALA A 167 -3.98 -8.27 -10.47
CA ALA A 167 -5.04 -8.84 -9.64
C ALA A 167 -6.32 -8.02 -9.83
N GLU A 168 -7.46 -8.66 -9.60
CA GLU A 168 -8.77 -8.03 -9.68
C GLU A 168 -9.30 -7.67 -8.28
N PHE A 169 -10.01 -6.55 -8.18
CA PHE A 169 -10.76 -6.22 -6.95
C PHE A 169 -11.98 -7.14 -6.81
N GLU A 170 -12.56 -7.23 -5.61
CA GLU A 170 -13.67 -8.15 -5.34
C GLU A 170 -14.92 -7.82 -6.18
N HIS A 171 -15.38 -8.79 -6.98
CA HIS A 171 -16.43 -8.55 -7.98
C HIS A 171 -17.77 -8.21 -7.34
N GLU A 172 -18.20 -9.00 -6.36
CA GLU A 172 -19.49 -8.81 -5.70
C GLU A 172 -19.58 -7.49 -4.95
N LEU A 173 -18.51 -7.10 -4.26
CA LEU A 173 -18.42 -5.84 -3.55
C LEU A 173 -18.52 -4.66 -4.53
N ALA A 174 -17.81 -4.73 -5.65
CA ALA A 174 -17.88 -3.68 -6.66
C ALA A 174 -19.25 -3.56 -7.33
N LEU A 175 -19.91 -4.69 -7.64
CA LEU A 175 -21.28 -4.70 -8.14
C LEU A 175 -22.26 -4.11 -7.12
N ARG A 176 -22.06 -4.38 -5.82
CA ARG A 176 -22.85 -3.79 -4.74
C ARG A 176 -22.65 -2.29 -4.65
N TRP A 177 -21.42 -1.81 -4.61
CA TRP A 177 -21.12 -0.37 -4.57
C TRP A 177 -21.64 0.37 -5.80
N ALA A 178 -21.58 -0.24 -7.00
CA ALA A 178 -22.15 0.35 -8.20
C ALA A 178 -23.67 0.52 -8.06
N ARG A 179 -24.38 -0.52 -7.57
CA ARG A 179 -25.83 -0.44 -7.31
C ARG A 179 -26.18 0.60 -6.26
N GLU A 180 -25.48 0.61 -5.13
CA GLU A 180 -25.69 1.57 -4.04
C GLU A 180 -25.44 3.02 -4.48
N ALA A 181 -24.46 3.23 -5.35
CA ALA A 181 -24.13 4.55 -5.90
C ALA A 181 -25.00 4.96 -7.11
N GLY A 182 -25.96 4.12 -7.55
CA GLY A 182 -26.78 4.38 -8.75
C GLY A 182 -25.98 4.42 -10.06
N ARG A 183 -24.83 3.74 -10.11
CA ARG A 183 -23.92 3.68 -11.27
C ARG A 183 -24.15 2.39 -12.05
N SER A 184 -23.76 2.39 -13.33
CA SER A 184 -23.70 1.17 -14.13
C SER A 184 -22.74 0.16 -13.50
N ALA A 185 -23.08 -1.13 -13.61
CA ALA A 185 -22.21 -2.21 -13.18
C ALA A 185 -20.87 -2.13 -13.92
N PRO A 186 -19.73 -2.37 -13.25
CA PRO A 186 -18.43 -2.48 -13.91
C PRO A 186 -18.46 -3.60 -14.95
N SER A 187 -17.88 -3.33 -16.13
CA SER A 187 -17.68 -4.35 -17.17
C SER A 187 -16.32 -5.05 -17.07
N HIS A 188 -15.41 -4.50 -16.24
CA HIS A 188 -14.06 -5.01 -16.00
C HIS A 188 -13.67 -4.81 -14.53
N PHE A 189 -12.93 -5.77 -13.98
CA PHE A 189 -12.50 -5.79 -12.58
C PHE A 189 -10.98 -5.69 -12.40
N ALA A 190 -10.26 -5.60 -13.52
CA ALA A 190 -8.80 -5.47 -13.54
C ALA A 190 -8.33 -4.11 -13.00
N SER A 191 -7.07 -4.10 -12.56
CA SER A 191 -6.39 -2.88 -12.12
C SER A 191 -6.23 -1.85 -13.23
N VAL A 192 -6.44 -0.58 -12.85
CA VAL A 192 -6.20 0.60 -13.70
C VAL A 192 -4.71 0.82 -14.00
N ILE A 193 -3.81 0.11 -13.31
CA ILE A 193 -2.37 0.15 -13.55
C ILE A 193 -2.03 -0.45 -14.93
N GLY A 194 -2.79 -1.46 -15.38
CA GLY A 194 -2.72 -2.06 -16.71
C GLY A 194 -1.45 -2.88 -16.96
N GLU A 195 -1.59 -4.17 -17.24
CA GLU A 195 -0.45 -5.08 -17.37
C GLU A 195 0.52 -4.72 -18.50
N ALA A 196 0.02 -4.21 -19.63
CA ALA A 196 0.83 -3.81 -20.77
C ALA A 196 1.82 -2.67 -20.45
N ALA A 197 1.54 -1.83 -19.45
CA ALA A 197 2.44 -0.74 -19.04
C ALA A 197 3.68 -1.24 -18.27
N TRP A 198 3.66 -2.49 -17.82
CA TRP A 198 4.67 -3.08 -16.93
C TRP A 198 5.31 -4.36 -17.49
N ARG A 199 4.85 -4.85 -18.63
CA ARG A 199 5.51 -5.91 -19.40
C ARG A 199 6.57 -5.30 -20.32
N PHE A 200 7.79 -5.07 -19.83
CA PHE A 200 8.96 -4.78 -20.67
C PHE A 200 10.21 -5.44 -20.04
N PRO A 201 11.19 -5.85 -20.88
CA PRO A 201 12.01 -7.07 -20.71
C PRO A 201 12.86 -7.14 -19.44
#